data_AF-A0A8B8F857-F1
#
_entry.id   AF-A0A8B8F857-F1
#
_cell.length_a   1.000
_cell.length_b   1.000
_cell.length_c   1.000
_cell.angle_alpha   90.00
_cell.angle_beta   90.00
_cell.angle_gamma   90.00
#
_symmetry.space_group_name_H-M   'P 1'
#
loop_
_entity.id
_entity.type
_entity.pdbx_description
1 polymer ?
#
loop_
_entity_poly.entity_id
_entity_poly.type
_entity_poly.pdbx_seq_one_letter_code
_entity_poly.pdbx_strand_id
1 'polypeptide(L)'
;MTSKAFRALGFIRRHSTNFSSANCFLALYNALVRSVIEYGSIVWSPYTTVDISRIDRVQNSFMRFTGYCLNIPHPPHDYGPVSQVLRLIPLSVRRDNFDITFIQRLIEGQVDAPRLLGELSFRIPSNTRLQCNFYIPTNKSNFSRNAPLIRMMHNANNHIDY
;
A
#
# COMPACT_ATOMS: atom_id res chain seq x y z
N MET A 1 -14.17 5.40 -0.69
CA MET A 1 -12.85 5.33 -1.36
C MET A 1 -12.88 4.44 -2.60
N THR A 2 -13.13 3.12 -2.45
CA THR A 2 -13.15 2.16 -3.57
C THR A 2 -14.15 2.52 -4.67
N SER A 3 -15.37 2.97 -4.32
CA SER A 3 -16.37 3.44 -5.30
C SER A 3 -15.87 4.62 -6.14
N LYS A 4 -15.21 5.60 -5.51
CA LYS A 4 -14.60 6.76 -6.20
C LYS A 4 -13.46 6.30 -7.11
N ALA A 5 -12.63 5.36 -6.66
CA ALA A 5 -11.56 4.78 -7.45
C ALA A 5 -12.09 4.02 -8.68
N PHE A 6 -13.17 3.24 -8.54
CA PHE A 6 -13.83 2.59 -9.67
C PHE A 6 -14.45 3.59 -10.65
N ARG A 7 -15.00 4.71 -10.18
CA ARG A 7 -15.48 5.79 -11.06
C ARG A 7 -14.33 6.40 -11.87
N ALA A 8 -13.19 6.68 -11.24
CA ALA A 8 -11.98 7.15 -11.92
C ALA A 8 -11.45 6.11 -12.93
N LEU A 9 -11.44 4.83 -12.55
CA LEU A 9 -11.06 3.76 -13.48
C LEU A 9 -12.04 3.65 -14.66
N GLY A 10 -13.35 3.81 -14.42
CA GLY A 10 -14.35 3.85 -15.47
C GLY A 10 -14.16 5.03 -16.43
N PHE A 11 -13.71 6.18 -15.93
CA PHE A 11 -13.31 7.32 -16.77
C PHE A 11 -12.10 6.95 -17.65
N ILE A 12 -11.03 6.40 -17.07
CA ILE A 12 -9.86 5.93 -17.84
C ILE A 12 -10.32 4.97 -18.94
N ARG A 13 -11.10 3.96 -18.59
CA ARG A 13 -11.61 2.94 -19.54
C ARG A 13 -12.38 3.51 -20.72
N ARG A 14 -13.07 4.64 -20.58
CA ARG A 14 -13.83 5.25 -21.68
C ARG A 14 -12.97 6.10 -22.61
N HIS A 15 -11.88 6.66 -22.11
CA HIS A 15 -11.07 7.64 -22.83
C HIS A 15 -9.71 7.12 -23.31
N SER A 16 -9.26 5.97 -22.81
CA SER A 16 -7.92 5.44 -23.09
C SER A 16 -7.92 4.08 -23.80
N THR A 17 -9.02 3.67 -24.43
CA THR A 17 -9.11 2.36 -25.13
C THR A 17 -8.14 2.25 -26.30
N ASN A 18 -7.92 3.37 -27.00
CA ASN A 18 -7.08 3.42 -28.19
C ASN A 18 -5.60 3.65 -27.87
N PHE A 19 -5.24 3.73 -26.59
CA PHE A 19 -3.85 3.93 -26.19
C PHE A 19 -3.11 2.59 -26.19
N SER A 20 -1.92 2.58 -26.80
CA SER A 20 -1.07 1.39 -26.88
C SER A 20 0.14 1.44 -25.93
N SER A 21 0.31 2.54 -25.19
CA SER A 21 1.48 2.74 -24.33
C SER A 21 1.21 2.32 -22.89
N ALA A 22 1.97 1.35 -22.40
CA ALA A 22 1.96 0.92 -21.00
C ALA A 22 2.22 2.08 -20.01
N ASN A 23 3.17 2.96 -20.35
CA ASN A 23 3.52 4.12 -19.52
C ASN A 23 2.35 5.12 -19.40
N CYS A 24 1.56 5.28 -20.46
CA CYS A 24 0.38 6.14 -20.44
C CYS A 24 -0.68 5.61 -19.47
N PHE A 25 -0.98 4.30 -19.54
CA PHE A 25 -1.91 3.67 -18.59
C PHE A 25 -1.42 3.79 -17.15
N LEU A 26 -0.13 3.59 -16.90
CA LEU A 26 0.47 3.76 -15.58
C LEU A 26 0.34 5.19 -15.08
N ALA A 27 0.62 6.19 -15.91
CA ALA A 27 0.48 7.60 -15.55
C ALA A 27 -0.96 7.94 -15.16
N LEU A 28 -1.94 7.49 -15.95
CA LEU A 28 -3.37 7.70 -15.67
C LEU A 28 -3.80 6.99 -14.38
N TYR A 29 -3.38 5.75 -14.18
CA TYR A 29 -3.67 4.98 -12.97
C TYR A 29 -3.08 5.64 -11.73
N ASN A 30 -1.82 6.05 -11.80
CA ASN A 30 -1.12 6.74 -10.72
C ASN A 30 -1.82 8.06 -10.36
N ALA A 31 -2.15 8.88 -11.36
CA ALA A 31 -2.72 10.21 -11.16
C ALA A 31 -4.17 10.19 -10.67
N LEU A 32 -5.02 9.29 -11.20
CA LEU A 32 -6.47 9.35 -10.97
C LEU A 32 -6.99 8.29 -10.00
N VAL A 33 -6.44 7.07 -10.04
CA VAL A 33 -6.95 5.95 -9.25
C VAL A 33 -6.13 5.79 -7.98
N ARG A 34 -4.80 5.68 -8.09
CA ARG A 34 -3.90 5.51 -6.93
C ARG A 34 -3.93 6.69 -5.99
N SER A 35 -3.98 7.91 -6.51
CA SER A 35 -4.17 9.11 -5.67
C SER A 35 -5.42 9.04 -4.79
N VAL A 36 -6.49 8.34 -5.20
CA VAL A 36 -7.71 8.16 -4.41
C VAL A 36 -7.58 7.03 -3.39
N ILE A 37 -6.94 5.90 -3.75
CA ILE A 37 -6.84 4.72 -2.89
C ILE A 37 -5.64 4.73 -1.94
N GLU A 38 -4.61 5.52 -2.21
CA GLU A 38 -3.42 5.64 -1.35
C GLU A 38 -3.51 6.87 -0.43
N TYR A 39 -4.44 7.79 -0.69
CA TYR A 39 -4.62 8.98 0.14
C TYR A 39 -4.90 8.61 1.59
N GLY A 40 -4.01 9.00 2.50
CA GLY A 40 -4.16 8.78 3.93
C GLY A 40 -4.02 7.32 4.38
N SER A 41 -3.44 6.44 3.55
CA SER A 41 -3.32 5.00 3.87
C SER A 41 -2.64 4.71 5.21
N ILE A 42 -1.72 5.59 5.61
CA ILE A 42 -1.05 5.63 6.91
C ILE A 42 -2.07 5.54 8.06
N VAL A 43 -3.23 6.20 7.94
CA VAL A 43 -4.26 6.24 8.98
C VAL A 43 -5.22 5.05 8.89
N TRP A 44 -5.75 4.75 7.70
CA TRP A 44 -6.90 3.83 7.57
C TRP A 44 -6.58 2.44 7.04
N SER A 45 -5.32 2.08 6.76
CA SER A 45 -4.97 0.82 6.07
C SER A 45 -5.72 -0.40 6.65
N PRO A 46 -6.40 -1.18 5.79
CA PRO A 46 -7.30 -2.24 6.24
C PRO A 46 -6.52 -3.44 6.75
N TYR A 47 -7.10 -4.13 7.73
CA TYR A 47 -6.56 -5.36 8.31
C TYR A 47 -7.48 -6.58 8.09
N THR A 48 -8.70 -6.37 7.59
CA THR A 48 -9.63 -7.47 7.29
C THR A 48 -9.41 -7.97 5.86
N THR A 49 -9.51 -9.28 5.66
CA THR A 49 -9.38 -9.90 4.32
C THR A 49 -10.42 -9.35 3.34
N VAL A 50 -11.63 -9.08 3.84
CA VAL A 50 -12.73 -8.50 3.04
C VAL A 50 -12.36 -7.11 2.54
N ASP A 51 -11.86 -6.23 3.40
CA ASP A 51 -11.53 -4.86 2.99
C ASP A 51 -10.27 -4.79 2.14
N ILE A 52 -9.27 -5.63 2.42
CA ILE A 52 -8.10 -5.80 1.57
C ILE A 52 -8.52 -6.23 0.16
N SER A 53 -9.33 -7.29 0.05
CA SER A 53 -9.81 -7.77 -1.26
C SER A 53 -10.63 -6.72 -2.02
N ARG A 54 -11.42 -5.89 -1.33
CA ARG A 54 -12.17 -4.78 -1.94
C ARG A 54 -11.26 -3.75 -2.60
N ILE A 55 -10.11 -3.47 -1.99
CA ILE A 55 -9.13 -2.54 -2.54
C ILE A 55 -8.35 -3.19 -3.69
N ASP A 56 -7.91 -4.44 -3.53
CA ASP A 56 -7.15 -5.16 -4.57
C ASP A 56 -7.99 -5.38 -5.83
N ARG A 57 -9.32 -5.52 -5.71
CA ARG A 57 -10.23 -5.55 -6.85
C ARG A 57 -10.13 -4.32 -7.74
N VAL A 58 -9.78 -3.14 -7.22
CA VAL A 58 -9.55 -1.93 -8.02
C VAL A 58 -8.32 -2.11 -8.91
N GLN A 59 -7.20 -2.55 -8.33
CA GLN A 59 -5.96 -2.81 -9.07
C GLN A 59 -6.14 -3.96 -10.07
N ASN A 60 -6.79 -5.06 -9.67
CA ASN A 60 -7.08 -6.19 -10.56
C ASN A 60 -7.98 -5.79 -11.72
N SER A 61 -8.97 -4.93 -11.46
CA SER A 61 -9.82 -4.41 -12.54
C SER A 61 -9.04 -3.50 -13.51
N PHE A 62 -8.04 -2.76 -13.03
CA PHE A 62 -7.15 -1.99 -13.88
C PHE A 62 -6.26 -2.92 -14.73
N MET A 63 -5.61 -3.91 -14.10
CA MET A 63 -4.76 -4.88 -14.80
C MET A 63 -5.53 -5.67 -15.86
N ARG A 64 -6.77 -6.06 -15.59
CA ARG A 64 -7.65 -6.69 -16.59
C ARG A 64 -7.85 -5.78 -17.81
N PHE A 65 -8.10 -4.49 -17.58
CA PHE A 65 -8.32 -3.54 -18.67
C PHE A 65 -7.05 -3.28 -19.47
N THR A 66 -5.92 -3.05 -18.81
CA THR A 66 -4.64 -2.83 -19.49
C THR A 66 -4.13 -4.06 -20.21
N GLY A 67 -4.33 -5.25 -19.63
CA GLY A 67 -3.98 -6.52 -20.28
C GLY A 67 -4.75 -6.70 -21.59
N TYR A 68 -6.02 -6.30 -21.62
CA TYR A 68 -6.80 -6.25 -22.87
C TYR A 68 -6.26 -5.22 -23.87
N CYS A 69 -6.03 -3.97 -23.46
CA CYS A 69 -5.54 -2.91 -24.36
C CYS A 69 -4.13 -3.18 -24.92
N LEU A 70 -3.27 -3.84 -24.14
CA LEU A 70 -1.88 -4.16 -24.53
C LEU A 70 -1.75 -5.55 -25.17
N ASN A 71 -2.85 -6.28 -25.37
CA ASN A 71 -2.86 -7.65 -25.90
C ASN A 71 -1.93 -8.61 -25.13
N ILE A 72 -1.89 -8.50 -23.80
CA ILE A 72 -1.05 -9.37 -22.95
C ILE A 72 -1.86 -10.64 -22.64
N PRO A 73 -1.40 -11.83 -23.10
CA PRO A 73 -2.05 -13.08 -22.77
C PRO A 73 -1.90 -13.36 -21.27
N HIS A 74 -3.02 -13.60 -20.60
CA HIS A 74 -3.03 -13.98 -19.19
C HIS A 74 -4.29 -14.81 -18.88
N PRO A 75 -4.20 -15.84 -18.01
CA PRO A 75 -5.36 -16.58 -17.56
C PRO A 75 -6.35 -15.67 -16.80
N PRO A 76 -7.65 -16.04 -16.75
CA PRO A 76 -8.61 -15.36 -15.88
C PRO A 76 -8.10 -15.34 -14.43
N HIS A 77 -8.13 -14.16 -13.79
CA HIS A 77 -7.71 -13.93 -12.41
C HIS A 77 -6.22 -14.10 -12.10
N ASP A 78 -5.40 -14.50 -13.06
CA ASP A 78 -3.95 -14.44 -12.94
C ASP A 78 -3.43 -13.18 -13.66
N TYR A 79 -3.12 -12.15 -12.87
CA TYR A 79 -2.61 -10.88 -13.37
C TYR A 79 -1.09 -10.75 -13.24
N GLY A 80 -0.37 -11.84 -12.89
CA GLY A 80 1.09 -11.85 -12.78
C GLY A 80 1.80 -11.30 -14.02
N PRO A 81 1.47 -11.79 -15.25
CA PRO A 81 2.10 -11.30 -16.48
C PRO A 81 1.89 -9.80 -16.71
N VAL A 82 0.68 -9.31 -16.46
CA VAL A 82 0.34 -7.89 -16.61
C VAL A 82 1.08 -7.03 -15.58
N SER A 83 1.16 -7.52 -14.34
CA SER A 83 1.88 -6.85 -13.25
C SER A 83 3.38 -6.72 -13.57
N GLN A 84 3.99 -7.75 -14.16
CA GLN A 84 5.39 -7.74 -14.57
C GLN A 84 5.66 -6.72 -15.68
N VAL A 85 4.83 -6.71 -16.73
CA VAL A 85 4.96 -5.75 -17.85
C VAL A 85 4.80 -4.31 -17.36
N LEU A 86 3.83 -4.06 -16.48
CA LEU A 86 3.56 -2.74 -15.94
C LEU A 86 4.46 -2.38 -14.73
N ARG A 87 5.29 -3.32 -14.26
CA ARG A 87 6.08 -3.20 -13.02
C ARG A 87 5.25 -2.71 -11.83
N LEU A 88 4.00 -3.18 -11.76
CA LEU A 88 3.11 -2.87 -10.65
C LEU A 88 3.46 -3.75 -9.46
N ILE A 89 3.55 -3.11 -8.30
CA ILE A 89 3.67 -3.80 -7.02
C ILE A 89 2.28 -3.89 -6.35
N PRO A 90 2.04 -4.89 -5.49
CA PRO A 90 0.78 -5.02 -4.76
C PRO A 90 0.50 -3.80 -3.88
N LEU A 91 -0.78 -3.43 -3.73
CA LEU A 91 -1.17 -2.28 -2.92
C LEU A 91 -0.84 -2.46 -1.43
N SER A 92 -0.81 -3.70 -0.93
CA SER A 92 -0.37 -4.02 0.43
C SER A 92 1.07 -3.55 0.68
N VAL A 93 2.01 -4.01 -0.15
CA VAL A 93 3.43 -3.65 -0.07
C VAL A 93 3.63 -2.13 -0.11
N ARG A 94 2.85 -1.43 -0.95
CA ARG A 94 2.89 0.02 -1.01
C ARG A 94 2.47 0.70 0.29
N ARG A 95 1.40 0.21 0.92
CA ARG A 95 0.92 0.73 2.20
C ARG A 95 1.93 0.47 3.31
N ASP A 96 2.56 -0.71 3.31
CA ASP A 96 3.62 -1.04 4.26
C ASP A 96 4.83 -0.10 4.09
N ASN A 97 5.23 0.18 2.84
CA ASN A 97 6.29 1.14 2.57
C ASN A 97 5.94 2.57 3.02
N PHE A 98 4.68 3.00 2.88
CA PHE A 98 4.24 4.29 3.40
C PHE A 98 4.27 4.34 4.92
N ASP A 99 3.87 3.26 5.59
CA ASP A 99 3.92 3.13 7.04
C ASP A 99 5.37 3.24 7.55
N ILE A 100 6.30 2.54 6.90
CA ILE A 100 7.73 2.55 7.25
C ILE A 100 8.36 3.91 6.98
N THR A 101 8.13 4.47 5.78
CA THR A 101 8.64 5.80 5.40
C THR A 101 8.13 6.87 6.36
N PHE A 102 6.88 6.79 6.81
CA PHE A 102 6.32 7.74 7.75
C PHE A 102 7.03 7.70 9.11
N ILE A 103 7.24 6.51 9.68
CA ILE A 103 7.99 6.36 10.94
C ILE A 103 9.41 6.88 10.79
N GLN A 104 10.09 6.54 9.69
CA GLN A 104 11.47 6.94 9.47
C GLN A 104 11.60 8.47 9.42
N ARG A 105 10.71 9.13 8.68
CA ARG A 105 10.63 10.59 8.62
C ARG A 105 10.25 11.24 9.95
N LEU A 106 9.43 10.57 10.77
CA LEU A 106 9.07 11.05 12.11
C LEU A 106 10.29 11.01 13.06
N ILE A 107 11.12 9.97 12.96
CA ILE A 107 12.35 9.83 13.77
C ILE A 107 13.43 10.81 13.33
N GLU A 108 13.58 11.00 12.02
CA GLU A 108 14.55 11.94 11.43
C GLU A 108 14.15 13.41 11.62
N GLY A 109 13.00 13.70 12.23
CA GLY A 109 12.49 15.06 12.43
C GLY A 109 12.00 15.74 11.15
N GLN A 110 11.82 14.99 10.06
CA GLN A 110 11.24 15.50 8.81
C GLN A 110 9.71 15.73 8.91
N VAL A 111 9.10 15.19 9.96
CA VAL A 111 7.71 15.45 10.36
C VAL A 111 7.72 15.98 11.79
N ASP A 112 7.38 17.26 11.95
CA ASP A 112 7.32 17.89 13.27
C ASP A 112 6.03 17.49 14.01
N ALA A 113 6.10 16.36 14.72
CA ALA A 113 5.01 15.84 15.52
C ALA A 113 5.53 15.20 16.82
N PRO A 114 6.01 16.00 17.78
CA PRO A 114 6.65 15.50 19.01
C PRO A 114 5.72 14.61 19.83
N ARG A 115 4.41 14.88 19.80
CA ARG A 115 3.40 14.03 20.44
C ARG A 115 3.39 12.62 19.84
N LEU A 116 3.39 12.50 18.52
CA LEU A 116 3.40 11.17 17.86
C LEU A 116 4.72 10.45 18.09
N LEU A 117 5.84 11.18 18.09
CA LEU A 117 7.16 10.63 18.40
C LEU A 117 7.21 10.07 19.83
N GLY A 118 6.60 10.76 20.80
CA GLY A 118 6.51 10.31 22.19
C GLY A 118 5.68 9.05 22.41
N GLU A 119 4.78 8.70 21.49
CA GLU A 119 3.99 7.46 21.53
C GLU A 119 4.75 6.26 20.95
N LEU A 120 5.90 6.48 20.28
CA LEU A 120 6.71 5.39 19.74
C LEU A 120 7.43 4.66 20.87
N SER A 121 7.21 3.34 20.92
CA SER A 121 7.83 2.46 21.90
C SER A 121 9.17 1.95 21.37
N PHE A 122 10.26 2.70 21.57
CA PHE A 122 11.60 2.23 21.18
C PHE A 122 12.05 1.06 22.05
N ARG A 123 12.59 0.02 21.41
CA ARG A 123 13.22 -1.08 22.12
C ARG A 123 14.69 -0.76 22.28
N ILE A 124 15.15 -0.69 23.53
CA ILE A 124 16.58 -0.59 23.83
C ILE A 124 17.16 -2.01 23.71
N PRO A 125 18.11 -2.26 22.79
CA PRO A 125 18.68 -3.58 22.61
C PRO A 125 19.51 -3.97 23.83
N SER A 126 19.14 -5.07 24.47
CA SER A 126 19.93 -5.70 25.54
C SER A 126 20.78 -6.86 25.03
N ASN A 127 20.55 -7.31 23.79
CA ASN A 127 21.21 -8.45 23.17
C ASN A 127 21.43 -8.18 21.68
N THR A 128 22.63 -8.45 21.17
CA THR A 128 23.02 -8.28 19.77
C THR A 128 22.27 -9.18 18.80
N ARG A 129 21.64 -10.26 19.30
CA ARG A 129 20.89 -11.23 18.48
C ARG A 129 19.47 -10.79 18.12
N LEU A 130 18.94 -9.75 18.76
CA LEU A 130 17.54 -9.34 18.58
C LEU A 130 17.48 -7.92 18.01
N GLN A 131 17.33 -7.82 16.68
CA GLN A 131 17.40 -6.57 15.92
C GLN A 131 16.03 -5.88 15.74
N CYS A 132 15.13 -5.96 16.71
CA CYS A 132 13.88 -5.21 16.64
C CYS A 132 14.08 -3.78 17.16
N ASN A 133 13.75 -2.77 16.35
CA ASN A 133 13.86 -1.35 16.73
C ASN A 133 12.75 -0.89 17.68
N PHE A 134 11.56 -1.51 17.60
CA PHE A 134 10.39 -1.12 18.38
C PHE A 134 9.89 -2.25 19.29
N TYR A 135 9.37 -1.87 20.46
CA TYR A 135 8.58 -2.72 21.34
C TYR A 135 7.10 -2.66 20.92
N ILE A 136 6.51 -3.81 20.60
CA ILE A 136 5.09 -3.88 20.21
C ILE A 136 4.26 -4.26 21.44
N PRO A 137 3.33 -3.39 21.91
CA PRO A 137 2.50 -3.69 23.06
C PRO A 137 1.53 -4.84 22.79
N THR A 138 1.19 -5.61 23.82
CA THR A 138 0.15 -6.64 23.74
C THR A 138 -1.22 -5.97 23.73
N ASN A 139 -2.02 -6.31 22.72
CA ASN A 139 -3.33 -5.70 22.50
C ASN A 139 -4.44 -6.73 22.65
N LYS A 140 -5.52 -6.35 23.35
CA LYS A 140 -6.66 -7.25 23.62
C LYS A 140 -7.55 -7.49 22.39
N SER A 141 -7.56 -6.56 21.42
CA SER A 141 -8.41 -6.64 20.24
C SER A 141 -7.60 -6.51 18.95
N ASN A 142 -8.11 -7.12 17.87
CA ASN A 142 -7.54 -6.95 16.53
C ASN A 142 -7.59 -5.50 16.06
N PHE A 143 -8.59 -4.73 16.47
CA PHE A 143 -8.69 -3.30 16.15
C PHE A 143 -7.50 -2.52 16.75
N SER A 144 -7.24 -2.69 18.05
CA SER A 144 -6.13 -2.02 18.74
C SER A 144 -4.77 -2.49 18.21
N ARG A 145 -4.61 -3.79 17.91
CA ARG A 145 -3.38 -4.34 17.31
C ARG A 145 -3.04 -3.70 15.95
N ASN A 146 -4.06 -3.35 15.17
CA ASN A 146 -3.89 -2.75 13.84
C ASN A 146 -4.03 -1.22 13.85
N ALA A 147 -3.96 -0.59 15.03
CA ALA A 147 -3.90 0.86 15.13
C ALA A 147 -2.66 1.39 14.38
N PRO A 148 -2.72 2.61 13.79
CA PRO A 148 -1.70 3.09 12.86
C PRO A 148 -0.27 2.98 13.37
N LEU A 149 0.04 3.55 14.53
CA LEU A 149 1.40 3.54 15.08
C LEU A 149 1.88 2.13 15.42
N ILE A 150 1.00 1.28 15.97
CA ILE A 150 1.35 -0.09 16.34
C ILE A 150 1.63 -0.92 15.08
N ARG A 151 0.80 -0.78 14.05
CA ARG A 151 0.98 -1.43 12.75
C ARG A 151 2.28 -0.97 12.09
N MET A 152 2.55 0.34 12.07
CA MET A 152 3.78 0.87 11.48
C MET A 152 5.03 0.37 12.21
N MET A 153 5.04 0.38 13.55
CA MET A 153 6.15 -0.16 14.34
C MET A 153 6.37 -1.65 14.07
N HIS A 154 5.28 -2.42 13.92
CA HIS A 154 5.34 -3.83 13.58
C HIS A 154 5.91 -4.05 12.17
N ASN A 155 5.45 -3.27 11.18
CA ASN A 155 5.97 -3.31 9.81
C ASN A 155 7.45 -2.92 9.75
N ALA A 156 7.86 -1.89 10.50
CA ALA A 156 9.25 -1.47 10.57
C ALA A 156 10.16 -2.54 11.19
N ASN A 157 9.71 -3.27 12.22
CA ASN A 157 10.46 -4.39 12.77
C ASN A 157 10.62 -5.55 11.78
N ASN A 158 9.60 -5.82 10.96
CA ASN A 158 9.64 -6.90 9.97
C ASN A 158 10.41 -6.52 8.69
N HIS A 159 10.65 -5.24 8.44
CA HIS A 159 11.46 -4.81 7.29
C HIS A 159 12.97 -4.88 7.57
N ILE A 160 13.38 -5.16 8.81
CA ILE A 160 14.78 -5.42 9.19
C ILE A 160 15.11 -6.88 8.80
N ASP A 161 15.03 -7.17 7.50
CA ASP A 161 15.60 -8.36 6.89
C ASP A 161 16.73 -7.87 5.96
N TYR A 162 17.95 -8.27 6.33
CA TYR A 162 19.28 -8.10 5.72
C TYR A 162 19.38 -7.61 4.27
#